data_AF-A0A940S1B3-F1
#
_entry.id   AF-A0A940S1B3-F1
#
_cell.length_a   1.000
_cell.length_b   1.000
_cell.length_c   1.000
_cell.angle_alpha   90.00
_cell.angle_beta   90.00
_cell.angle_gamma   90.00
#
_symmetry.space_group_name_H-M   'P 1'
#
loop_
_entity.id
_entity.type
_entity.pdbx_description
1 polymer ?
#
loop_
_entity_poly.entity_id
_entity_poly.type
_entity_poly.pdbx_seq_one_letter_code
_entity_poly.pdbx_strand_id
1 'polypeptide(L)'
;MTDRTIRTIHVACRVLGIDEDTRKTMQLELVGKASLSDMSDAEHQQVLDALSARGFRPSARGKGRFRQASRGDVRLIFVLWRALGDAGVLKDPSARGLHAFVRNRFEGSWGSVPIDINTMRDRAQIDAVLNALKQWLKREKIDFDWERIKG
;
A
#
# COMPACT_ATOMS: atom_id res chain seq x y z
N MET A 1 23.78 1.62 -6.97
CA MET A 1 22.86 0.94 -6.02
C MET A 1 21.62 0.50 -6.79
N THR A 2 21.70 -0.67 -7.46
CA THR A 2 20.79 -1.14 -8.53
C THR A 2 19.90 -2.33 -8.12
N ASP A 3 20.06 -2.84 -6.89
CA ASP A 3 19.52 -4.13 -6.44
C ASP A 3 17.98 -4.19 -6.42
N ARG A 4 17.29 -3.07 -6.18
CA ARG A 4 15.81 -3.02 -6.17
C ARG A 4 15.21 -3.19 -7.57
N THR A 5 15.83 -2.60 -8.59
CA THR A 5 15.33 -2.63 -9.97
C THR A 5 15.54 -4.02 -10.57
N ILE A 6 16.71 -4.61 -10.34
CA ILE A 6 17.04 -5.99 -10.74
C ILE A 6 16.04 -6.98 -10.14
N ARG A 7 15.73 -6.87 -8.84
CA ARG A 7 14.68 -7.70 -8.19
C ARG A 7 13.32 -7.53 -8.86
N THR A 8 12.95 -6.31 -9.24
CA THR A 8 11.67 -6.03 -9.91
C THR A 8 11.62 -6.70 -11.28
N ILE A 9 12.72 -6.67 -12.04
CA ILE A 9 12.84 -7.35 -13.33
C ILE A 9 12.67 -8.87 -13.16
N HIS A 10 13.34 -9.48 -12.16
CA HIS A 10 13.16 -10.91 -11.90
C HIS A 10 11.71 -11.28 -11.55
N VAL A 11 11.04 -10.45 -10.75
CA VAL A 11 9.61 -10.63 -10.44
C VAL A 11 8.76 -10.50 -11.70
N ALA A 12 9.02 -9.51 -12.54
CA ALA A 12 8.30 -9.29 -13.78
C ALA A 12 8.43 -10.48 -14.73
N CYS A 13 9.64 -11.00 -14.93
CA CYS A 13 9.86 -12.20 -15.73
C CYS A 13 9.08 -13.39 -15.17
N ARG A 14 9.12 -13.63 -13.85
CA ARG A 14 8.35 -14.70 -13.21
C ARG A 14 6.84 -14.56 -13.41
N VAL A 15 6.31 -13.34 -13.31
CA VAL A 15 4.87 -13.07 -13.49
C VAL A 15 4.43 -13.31 -14.94
N LEU A 16 5.30 -13.00 -15.90
CA LEU A 16 5.04 -13.19 -17.32
C LEU A 16 5.39 -14.61 -17.82
N GLY A 17 5.91 -15.49 -16.97
CA GLY A 17 6.36 -16.82 -17.36
C GLY A 17 7.59 -16.80 -18.29
N ILE A 18 8.39 -15.73 -18.23
CA ILE A 18 9.63 -15.59 -18.99
C ILE A 18 10.74 -16.31 -18.23
N ASP A 19 11.30 -17.35 -18.85
CA ASP A 19 12.46 -18.10 -18.35
C ASP A 19 13.77 -17.31 -18.49
N GLU A 20 14.85 -17.88 -17.95
CA GLU A 20 16.14 -17.21 -17.90
C GLU A 20 16.77 -16.96 -19.28
N ASP A 21 16.68 -17.92 -20.21
CA ASP A 21 17.24 -17.81 -21.55
C ASP A 21 16.45 -16.79 -22.37
N THR A 22 15.12 -16.85 -22.33
CA THR A 22 14.25 -15.85 -22.97
C THR A 22 14.52 -14.45 -22.43
N ARG A 23 14.74 -14.31 -21.12
CA ARG A 23 15.13 -13.04 -20.50
C ARG A 23 16.47 -12.55 -21.03
N LYS A 24 17.51 -13.40 -21.08
CA LYS A 24 18.85 -13.02 -21.55
C LYS A 24 18.83 -12.60 -23.02
N THR A 25 18.11 -13.32 -23.88
CA THR A 25 17.92 -12.97 -25.28
C THR A 25 17.28 -11.59 -25.42
N MET A 26 16.17 -11.35 -24.71
CA MET A 26 15.50 -10.05 -24.71
C MET A 26 16.43 -8.92 -24.23
N GLN A 27 17.27 -9.18 -23.23
CA GLN A 27 18.22 -8.17 -22.72
C GLN A 27 19.34 -7.87 -23.72
N LEU A 28 19.84 -8.89 -24.42
CA LEU A 28 20.80 -8.71 -25.51
C LEU A 28 20.20 -7.90 -26.66
N GLU A 29 18.95 -8.18 -27.03
CA GLU A 29 18.24 -7.45 -28.10
C GLU A 29 17.98 -5.98 -27.72
N LEU A 30 17.62 -5.71 -26.46
CA LEU A 30 17.25 -4.35 -26.01
C LEU A 30 18.47 -3.49 -25.69
N VAL A 31 19.47 -4.03 -25.00
CA VAL A 31 20.58 -3.25 -24.42
C VAL A 31 21.96 -3.85 -24.68
N GLY A 32 22.06 -4.94 -25.44
CA GLY A 32 23.34 -5.57 -25.80
C GLY A 32 24.04 -6.32 -24.65
N LYS A 33 23.38 -6.50 -23.50
CA LYS A 33 23.96 -7.14 -22.31
C LYS A 33 23.06 -8.27 -21.81
N ALA A 34 23.61 -9.42 -21.45
CA ALA A 34 22.85 -10.55 -20.91
C ALA A 34 22.73 -10.54 -19.37
N SER A 35 23.52 -9.69 -18.72
CA SER A 35 23.66 -9.64 -17.26
C SER A 35 23.05 -8.35 -16.73
N LEU A 36 22.06 -8.49 -15.85
CA LEU A 36 21.46 -7.35 -15.15
C LEU A 36 22.47 -6.62 -14.26
N SER A 37 23.51 -7.30 -13.77
CA SER A 37 24.53 -6.69 -12.93
C SER A 37 25.45 -5.76 -13.71
N ASP A 38 25.59 -5.96 -15.03
CA ASP A 38 26.46 -5.17 -15.91
C ASP A 38 25.72 -3.99 -16.57
N MET A 39 24.42 -3.84 -16.27
CA MET A 39 23.56 -2.78 -16.78
C MET A 39 23.53 -1.56 -15.84
N SER A 40 23.42 -0.39 -16.44
CA SER A 40 23.12 0.88 -15.80
C SER A 40 21.64 0.99 -15.45
N ASP A 41 21.30 1.94 -14.59
CA ASP A 41 19.91 2.20 -14.19
C ASP A 41 19.01 2.54 -15.39
N ALA A 42 19.53 3.23 -16.41
CA ALA A 42 18.80 3.56 -17.63
C ALA A 42 18.51 2.31 -18.48
N GLU A 43 19.46 1.38 -18.55
CA GLU A 43 19.27 0.09 -19.24
C GLU A 43 18.27 -0.79 -18.47
N HIS A 44 18.29 -0.78 -17.13
CA HIS A 44 17.27 -1.48 -16.33
C HIS A 44 15.86 -0.93 -16.58
N GLN A 45 15.71 0.38 -16.72
CA GLN A 45 14.42 0.98 -17.01
C GLN A 45 13.90 0.55 -18.39
N GLN A 46 14.75 0.51 -19.42
CA GLN A 46 14.36 0.01 -20.75
C GLN A 46 13.87 -1.43 -20.71
N VAL A 47 14.54 -2.30 -19.93
CA VAL A 47 14.11 -3.69 -19.73
C VAL A 47 12.75 -3.75 -19.02
N LEU A 48 12.52 -2.91 -18.01
CA LEU A 48 11.22 -2.81 -17.34
C LEU A 48 10.10 -2.30 -18.25
N ASP A 49 10.39 -1.34 -19.12
CA ASP A 49 9.42 -0.80 -20.06
C ASP A 49 9.02 -1.86 -21.09
N ALA A 50 9.97 -2.64 -21.59
CA ALA A 50 9.70 -3.78 -22.47
C ALA A 50 8.86 -4.87 -21.79
N LEU A 51 9.15 -5.18 -20.52
CA LEU A 51 8.33 -6.11 -19.73
C LEU A 51 6.92 -5.55 -19.53
N SER A 52 6.79 -4.24 -19.32
CA SER A 52 5.50 -3.58 -19.15
C SER A 52 4.66 -3.61 -20.42
N ALA A 53 5.27 -3.41 -21.58
CA ALA A 53 4.64 -3.58 -22.88
C ALA A 53 4.15 -5.02 -23.11
N ARG A 54 4.84 -6.02 -22.55
CA ARG A 54 4.44 -7.44 -22.57
C ARG A 54 3.36 -7.80 -21.53
N GLY A 55 2.78 -6.80 -20.86
CA GLY A 55 1.68 -6.97 -19.92
C GLY A 55 2.09 -7.01 -18.45
N PHE A 56 3.37 -6.77 -18.12
CA PHE A 56 3.76 -6.58 -16.73
C PHE A 56 3.20 -5.25 -16.22
N ARG A 57 2.21 -5.31 -15.35
CA ARG A 57 1.85 -4.16 -14.55
C ARG A 57 2.59 -4.29 -13.24
N PRO A 58 3.51 -3.37 -12.89
CA PRO A 58 4.07 -3.35 -11.55
C PRO A 58 2.90 -3.24 -10.59
N SER A 59 2.57 -4.36 -9.94
CA SER A 59 1.65 -4.30 -8.83
C SER A 59 2.27 -3.29 -7.88
N ALA A 60 1.54 -2.22 -7.54
CA ALA A 60 1.88 -1.35 -6.44
C ALA A 60 1.78 -2.14 -5.13
N ARG A 61 2.57 -3.20 -5.00
CA ARG A 61 2.70 -4.03 -3.82
C ARG A 61 3.75 -3.35 -2.96
N GLY A 62 3.33 -2.22 -2.41
CA GLY A 62 4.17 -1.31 -1.64
C GLY A 62 3.37 -0.38 -0.72
N LYS A 63 2.14 -0.75 -0.35
CA LYS A 63 1.60 -0.42 0.98
C LYS A 63 1.07 -1.75 1.50
N GLY A 64 1.49 -2.13 2.71
CA GLY A 64 1.26 -3.44 3.29
C GLY A 64 -0.11 -3.98 2.91
N ARG A 65 -0.16 -5.24 2.46
CA ARG A 65 -1.40 -6.00 2.42
C ARG A 65 -1.86 -6.07 3.88
N PHE A 66 -2.55 -5.04 4.34
CA PHE A 66 -3.43 -5.14 5.49
C PHE A 66 -4.29 -6.35 5.15
N ARG A 67 -4.21 -7.40 5.99
CA ARG A 67 -5.17 -8.51 5.92
C ARG A 67 -6.53 -7.84 5.71
N GLN A 68 -7.26 -8.22 4.66
CA GLN A 68 -8.58 -7.68 4.42
C GLN A 68 -9.33 -7.75 5.75
N ALA A 69 -9.64 -6.59 6.34
CA ALA A 69 -10.41 -6.57 7.56
C ALA A 69 -11.69 -7.38 7.26
N SER A 70 -12.01 -8.32 8.13
CA SER A 70 -13.11 -9.27 7.92
C SER A 70 -14.49 -8.57 7.90
N ARG A 71 -14.53 -7.27 8.21
CA ARG A 71 -15.73 -6.42 8.29
C ARG A 71 -15.51 -5.08 7.57
N GLY A 72 -16.52 -4.62 6.82
CA GLY A 72 -16.49 -3.37 6.06
C GLY A 72 -16.22 -2.14 6.94
N ASP A 73 -16.72 -2.13 8.18
CA ASP A 73 -16.56 -1.01 9.11
C ASP A 73 -15.10 -0.79 9.54
N VAL A 74 -14.36 -1.87 9.78
CA VAL A 74 -12.92 -1.77 10.11
C VAL A 74 -12.13 -1.26 8.90
N ARG A 75 -12.52 -1.69 7.68
CA ARG A 75 -11.92 -1.17 6.45
C ARG A 75 -12.15 0.34 6.32
N LEU A 76 -13.36 0.81 6.66
CA LEU A 76 -13.71 2.23 6.63
C LEU A 76 -12.82 3.05 7.57
N ILE A 77 -12.44 2.55 8.76
CA ILE A 77 -11.49 3.22 9.66
C ILE A 77 -10.20 3.58 8.92
N PHE A 78 -9.60 2.63 8.20
CA PHE A 78 -8.35 2.87 7.45
C PHE A 78 -8.55 3.85 6.28
N VAL A 79 -9.71 3.82 5.63
CA VAL A 79 -10.02 4.76 4.54
C VAL A 79 -10.13 6.19 5.08
N LEU A 80 -10.84 6.40 6.18
CA LEU A 80 -10.98 7.72 6.80
C LEU A 80 -9.65 8.23 7.35
N TRP A 81 -8.84 7.34 7.96
CA TRP A 81 -7.49 7.69 8.41
C TRP A 81 -6.60 8.14 7.24
N ARG A 82 -6.66 7.41 6.12
CA ARG A 82 -5.92 7.79 4.92
C ARG A 82 -6.40 9.13 4.36
N ALA A 83 -7.70 9.41 4.35
CA ALA A 83 -8.22 10.70 3.88
C ALA A 83 -7.69 11.87 4.72
N LEU A 84 -7.64 11.73 6.06
CA LEU A 84 -7.01 12.72 6.94
C LEU A 84 -5.52 12.91 6.63
N GLY A 85 -4.82 11.82 6.30
CA GLY A 85 -3.41 11.84 5.92
C GLY A 85 -3.15 12.50 4.57
N ASP A 86 -3.96 12.16 3.56
CA ASP A 86 -3.90 12.73 2.21
C ASP A 86 -4.25 14.24 2.24
N ALA A 87 -5.09 14.67 3.19
CA ALA A 87 -5.36 16.09 3.48
C ALA A 87 -4.26 16.80 4.29
N GLY A 88 -3.18 16.11 4.68
CA GLY A 88 -2.05 16.69 5.41
C GLY A 88 -2.30 17.03 6.88
N VAL A 89 -3.42 16.60 7.46
CA VAL A 89 -3.79 16.89 8.85
C VAL A 89 -3.01 16.03 9.85
N LEU A 90 -2.61 14.83 9.43
CA LEU A 90 -1.96 13.86 10.31
C LEU A 90 -0.45 14.07 10.38
N LYS A 91 0.09 14.08 11.59
CA LYS A 91 1.55 14.02 11.84
C LYS A 91 2.17 12.70 11.39
N ASP A 92 1.44 11.60 11.52
CA ASP A 92 1.85 10.26 11.08
C ASP A 92 0.66 9.56 10.41
N PRO A 93 0.58 9.53 9.06
CA PRO A 93 -0.52 8.90 8.34
C PRO A 93 -0.40 7.36 8.24
N SER A 94 0.60 6.74 8.88
CA SER A 94 0.78 5.30 8.89
C SER A 94 -0.22 4.58 9.81
N ALA A 95 -0.28 3.24 9.73
CA ALA A 95 -1.05 2.44 10.68
C ALA A 95 -0.55 2.58 12.12
N ARG A 96 0.76 2.83 12.32
CA ARG A 96 1.30 3.11 13.65
C ARG A 96 0.71 4.39 14.22
N GLY A 97 0.55 5.43 13.38
CA GLY A 97 -0.15 6.66 13.75
C GLY A 97 -1.61 6.41 14.14
N LEU A 98 -2.33 5.56 13.40
CA LEU A 98 -3.69 5.17 13.73
C LEU A 98 -3.76 4.44 15.08
N HIS A 99 -2.84 3.49 15.33
CA HIS A 99 -2.78 2.76 16.59
C HIS A 99 -2.50 3.70 17.78
N ALA A 100 -1.58 4.65 17.58
CA ALA A 100 -1.28 5.67 18.59
C ALA A 100 -2.49 6.58 18.85
N PHE A 101 -3.20 7.00 17.81
CA PHE A 101 -4.45 7.77 17.95
C PHE A 101 -5.50 7.02 18.76
N VAL A 102 -5.77 5.75 18.41
CA VAL A 102 -6.78 4.94 19.11
C VAL A 102 -6.37 4.72 20.56
N ARG A 103 -5.09 4.42 20.82
CA ARG A 103 -4.57 4.28 22.19
C ARG A 103 -4.75 5.56 23.01
N ASN A 104 -4.23 6.68 22.52
CA ASN A 104 -4.29 7.95 23.24
C ASN A 104 -5.73 8.41 23.52
N ARG A 105 -6.67 8.08 22.64
CA ARG A 105 -8.06 8.53 22.76
C ARG A 105 -8.94 7.60 23.60
N PHE A 106 -8.68 6.29 23.59
CA PHE A 106 -9.64 5.31 24.11
C PHE A 106 -9.08 4.35 25.17
N GLU A 107 -7.75 4.26 25.36
CA GLU A 107 -7.14 3.34 26.34
C GLU A 107 -7.68 3.57 27.77
N GLY A 108 -7.82 4.83 28.19
CA GLY A 108 -8.37 5.16 29.51
C GLY A 108 -9.85 4.77 29.70
N SER A 109 -10.64 4.71 28.62
CA SER A 109 -12.06 4.35 28.68
C SER A 109 -12.32 2.86 28.46
N TRP A 110 -11.44 2.17 27.72
CA TRP A 110 -11.59 0.75 27.43
C TRP A 110 -10.74 -0.15 28.32
N GLY A 111 -9.78 0.41 29.05
CA GLY A 111 -8.80 -0.30 29.88
C GLY A 111 -7.72 -1.02 29.07
N SER A 112 -8.06 -1.56 27.90
CA SER A 112 -7.12 -2.12 26.93
C SER A 112 -7.58 -1.82 25.51
N VAL A 113 -6.62 -1.54 24.64
CA VAL A 113 -6.83 -1.25 23.23
C VAL A 113 -6.28 -2.37 22.35
N PRO A 114 -6.95 -2.71 21.24
CA PRO A 114 -6.48 -3.72 20.31
C PRO A 114 -5.07 -3.42 19.79
N ILE A 115 -4.18 -4.43 19.83
CA ILE A 115 -2.81 -4.34 19.31
C ILE A 115 -2.82 -4.11 17.79
N ASP A 116 -3.79 -4.72 17.10
CA ASP A 116 -4.01 -4.55 15.66
C ASP A 116 -5.46 -4.13 15.39
N ILE A 117 -5.62 -2.91 14.87
CA ILE A 117 -6.94 -2.35 14.52
C ILE A 117 -7.67 -3.21 13.48
N ASN A 118 -6.95 -3.96 12.63
CA ASN A 118 -7.58 -4.87 11.66
C ASN A 118 -8.32 -6.04 12.34
N THR A 119 -7.97 -6.35 13.58
CA THR A 119 -8.53 -7.46 14.35
C THR A 119 -9.69 -7.05 15.26
N MET A 120 -10.10 -5.78 15.23
CA MET A 120 -11.23 -5.29 16.03
C MET A 120 -12.50 -6.10 15.71
N ARG A 121 -13.16 -6.58 16.77
CA ARG A 121 -14.42 -7.34 16.69
C ARG A 121 -15.57 -6.68 17.43
N ASP A 122 -15.26 -5.92 18.48
CA ASP A 122 -16.24 -5.20 19.28
C ASP A 122 -16.88 -4.07 18.46
N ARG A 123 -18.20 -4.16 18.29
CA ARG A 123 -18.96 -3.21 17.47
C ARG A 123 -18.94 -1.79 18.06
N ALA A 124 -19.09 -1.67 19.37
CA ALA A 124 -19.12 -0.38 20.05
C ALA A 124 -17.78 0.33 19.94
N GLN A 125 -16.67 -0.41 20.08
CA GLN A 125 -15.33 0.15 19.88
C GLN A 125 -15.10 0.59 18.43
N ILE A 126 -15.50 -0.22 17.45
CA ILE A 126 -15.39 0.13 16.02
C ILE A 126 -16.18 1.40 15.70
N ASP A 127 -17.44 1.46 16.14
CA ASP A 127 -18.32 2.61 15.90
C ASP A 127 -17.79 3.88 16.59
N ALA A 128 -17.20 3.74 17.78
CA ALA A 128 -16.54 4.85 18.48
C ALA A 128 -15.34 5.42 17.71
N VAL A 129 -14.47 4.55 17.15
CA VAL A 129 -13.34 5.00 16.30
C VAL A 129 -13.86 5.67 15.04
N LEU A 130 -14.84 5.07 14.35
CA LEU A 130 -15.43 5.64 13.14
C LEU A 130 -16.03 7.02 13.40
N ASN A 131 -16.81 7.18 14.47
CA ASN A 131 -17.41 8.46 14.82
C ASN A 131 -16.35 9.51 15.14
N ALA A 132 -15.27 9.14 15.83
CA ALA A 132 -14.16 10.06 16.09
C ALA A 132 -13.47 10.52 14.79
N LEU A 133 -13.24 9.62 13.84
CA LEU A 133 -12.62 9.97 12.54
C LEU A 133 -13.56 10.83 11.68
N LYS A 134 -14.85 10.51 11.64
CA LYS A 134 -15.87 11.32 10.94
C LYS A 134 -15.97 12.74 11.50
N GLN A 135 -15.96 12.88 12.83
CA GLN A 135 -15.96 14.20 13.47
C GLN A 135 -14.69 14.98 13.16
N TRP A 136 -13.53 14.30 13.07
CA TRP A 136 -12.29 14.95 12.70
C TRP A 136 -12.34 15.46 11.26
N LEU A 137 -12.76 14.64 10.29
CA LEU A 137 -12.96 15.10 8.90
C LEU A 137 -13.88 16.33 8.83
N LYS A 138 -14.98 16.32 9.60
CA LYS A 138 -15.91 17.46 9.67
C LYS A 138 -15.25 18.71 10.25
N ARG A 139 -14.43 18.58 11.29
CA ARG A 139 -13.72 19.71 11.91
C ARG A 139 -12.75 20.37 10.93
N GLU A 140 -12.04 19.56 10.16
CA GLU A 140 -11.05 20.03 9.16
C GLU A 140 -11.71 20.39 7.82
N LYS A 141 -13.04 20.26 7.72
CA LYS A 141 -13.82 20.53 6.50
C LYS A 141 -13.31 19.75 5.28
N ILE A 142 -12.84 18.52 5.50
CA ILE A 142 -12.38 17.65 4.42
C ILE A 142 -13.60 17.07 3.71
N ASP A 143 -13.75 17.42 2.43
CA ASP A 143 -14.75 16.79 1.58
C ASP A 143 -14.31 15.35 1.29
N PHE A 144 -15.12 14.41 1.74
CA PHE A 144 -14.81 12.99 1.65
C PHE A 144 -15.87 12.31 0.79
N ASP A 145 -15.44 11.78 -0.35
CA ASP A 145 -16.29 11.09 -1.29
C ASP A 145 -16.75 9.73 -0.73
N TRP A 146 -17.97 9.73 -0.18
CA TRP A 146 -18.62 8.55 0.38
C TRP A 146 -19.07 7.55 -0.69
N GLU A 147 -19.26 7.98 -1.94
CA GLU A 147 -19.70 7.10 -3.03
C GLU A 147 -18.58 6.12 -3.44
N ARG A 148 -17.32 6.53 -3.29
CA ARG A 148 -16.15 5.67 -3.55
C ARG A 148 -16.03 4.44 -2.64
N ILE A 149 -16.80 4.35 -1.55
CA ILE A 149 -16.76 3.22 -0.61
C ILE A 149 -17.87 2.19 -0.89
N LYS A 150 -18.90 2.54 -1.66
CA LYS A 150 -20.05 1.65 -1.96
C LYS A 150 -19.79 0.61 -3.07
N GLY A 151 -18.59 0.59 -3.65
CA GLY A 151 -18.20 -0.29 -4.76
C GLY A 151 -17.77 -1.69 -4.34
#